data_AF-A0A968MJQ0-F1
#
_entry.id   AF-A0A968MJQ0-F1
#
_cell.length_a   1.000
_cell.length_b   1.000
_cell.length_c   1.000
_cell.angle_alpha   90.00
_cell.angle_beta   90.00
_cell.angle_gamma   90.00
#
_symmetry.space_group_name_H-M   'P 1'
#
loop_
_entity.id
_entity.type
_entity.pdbx_description
1 polymer ?
#
loop_
_entity_poly.entity_id
_entity_poly.type
_entity_poly.pdbx_seq_one_letter_code
_entity_poly.pdbx_strand_id
1 'polypeptide(L)'
;MHPIKQVNDTLIVGTRQSRGWGEKGELYWVNHHSFFAMRFSKPVSLMIMNTDGKVAEGIEGKGRSIKTAVNFVNDESEILLVKVGISAVDENGALQNLDTEIPHWDFDKVAADASKEWEEVLQKVKIQTTSDEKKRTFYTALYHSCIAPFTYSDVDNRYRGFDNRIHKTNGTINYTGLSLWDTFRATHPLFTIIAPEIVPEIIQSMLAQYDEYGLLPVWPLCASETNCMIGYHAVPVIVDAYMKGLGGFDVEKAYEAMKKSAMQDGFGVNYLKEYGFIPSDKENKSVSKTLEYAFDDWCLAQMAKK
;
A
#
# COMPACT_ATOMS: atom_id res chain seq x y z
N MET A 1 11.14 8.27 -18.04
CA MET A 1 11.87 7.30 -18.88
C MET A 1 12.35 6.20 -17.95
N HIS A 2 12.20 4.93 -18.35
CA HIS A 2 12.40 3.76 -17.48
C HIS A 2 13.75 3.10 -17.77
N PRO A 3 14.81 3.40 -17.00
CA PRO A 3 16.08 2.72 -17.14
C PRO A 3 16.03 1.28 -16.63
N ILE A 4 16.78 0.42 -17.28
CA ILE A 4 17.19 -0.91 -16.83
C ILE A 4 18.67 -1.09 -17.13
N LYS A 5 19.41 -1.72 -16.23
CA LYS A 5 20.83 -1.99 -16.41
C LYS A 5 21.23 -3.33 -15.80
N GLN A 6 22.11 -4.05 -16.49
CA GLN A 6 22.85 -5.16 -15.91
C GLN A 6 24.06 -4.58 -15.18
N VAL A 7 24.09 -4.72 -13.86
CA VAL A 7 25.14 -4.18 -12.98
C VAL A 7 26.37 -5.07 -13.00
N ASN A 8 26.16 -6.39 -13.03
CA ASN A 8 27.19 -7.42 -13.18
C ASN A 8 26.55 -8.68 -13.79
N ASP A 9 27.30 -9.78 -13.84
CA ASP A 9 26.84 -11.04 -14.42
C ASP A 9 25.67 -11.69 -13.65
N THR A 10 25.35 -11.28 -12.42
CA THR A 10 24.27 -11.87 -11.61
C THR A 10 23.24 -10.87 -11.11
N LEU A 11 23.34 -9.58 -11.46
CA LEU A 11 22.49 -8.51 -10.96
C LEU A 11 21.98 -7.61 -12.07
N ILE A 12 20.66 -7.47 -12.15
CA ILE A 12 19.97 -6.49 -12.98
C ILE A 12 19.16 -5.56 -12.07
N VAL A 13 19.16 -4.27 -12.35
CA VAL A 13 18.29 -3.31 -11.66
C VAL A 13 17.55 -2.46 -12.66
N GLY A 14 16.44 -1.88 -12.24
CA GLY A 14 15.71 -0.94 -13.07
C GLY A 14 14.63 -0.20 -12.32
N THR A 15 13.92 0.65 -13.05
CA THR A 15 12.82 1.43 -12.49
C THR A 15 11.73 1.65 -13.51
N ARG A 16 10.51 1.68 -13.00
CA ARG A 16 9.30 2.05 -13.71
C ARG A 16 8.65 3.21 -12.98
N GLN A 17 8.23 4.20 -13.76
CA GLN A 17 7.32 5.23 -13.32
C GLN A 17 6.04 5.08 -14.12
N SER A 18 4.98 4.63 -13.49
CA SER A 18 3.67 4.50 -14.14
C SER A 18 2.74 5.57 -13.63
N ARG A 19 1.87 6.02 -14.52
CA ARG A 19 0.71 6.80 -14.16
C ARG A 19 -0.52 5.96 -14.42
N GLY A 20 -1.43 5.92 -13.45
CA GLY A 20 -2.50 4.93 -13.41
C GLY A 20 -3.83 5.56 -13.09
N TRP A 21 -4.54 4.94 -12.14
CA TRP A 21 -5.84 5.37 -11.64
C TRP A 21 -5.87 6.89 -11.37
N GLY A 22 -6.95 7.52 -11.82
CA GLY A 22 -7.12 8.97 -11.91
C GLY A 22 -6.79 9.49 -13.32
N GLU A 23 -7.48 10.53 -13.81
CA GLU A 23 -7.22 11.06 -15.14
C GLU A 23 -5.99 11.98 -15.18
N LYS A 24 -5.39 12.10 -16.37
CA LYS A 24 -4.21 12.94 -16.61
C LYS A 24 -4.54 14.42 -16.35
N GLY A 25 -4.02 14.97 -15.26
CA GLY A 25 -4.18 16.37 -14.90
C GLY A 25 -5.30 16.65 -13.90
N GLU A 26 -6.02 15.62 -13.44
CA GLU A 26 -6.85 15.72 -12.25
C GLU A 26 -5.98 15.69 -10.98
N LEU A 27 -6.52 16.19 -9.87
CA LEU A 27 -5.91 16.12 -8.54
C LEU A 27 -5.55 14.68 -8.09
N TYR A 28 -6.07 13.65 -8.76
CA TYR A 28 -6.11 12.25 -8.31
C TYR A 28 -5.26 11.29 -9.16
N TRP A 29 -4.36 11.83 -9.98
CA TRP A 29 -3.56 11.01 -10.86
C TRP A 29 -2.46 10.26 -10.08
N VAL A 30 -2.64 8.96 -9.88
CA VAL A 30 -1.64 8.13 -9.20
C VAL A 30 -0.34 8.13 -9.99
N ASN A 31 0.73 8.60 -9.34
CA ASN A 31 2.08 8.54 -9.86
C ASN A 31 2.89 7.49 -9.07
N HIS A 32 3.02 6.30 -9.64
CA HIS A 32 3.69 5.19 -8.99
C HIS A 32 5.14 5.10 -9.47
N HIS A 33 6.07 5.21 -8.52
CA HIS A 33 7.49 4.93 -8.69
C HIS A 33 7.81 3.55 -8.13
N SER A 34 8.39 2.69 -8.96
CA SER A 34 8.83 1.36 -8.57
C SER A 34 10.25 1.16 -9.06
N PHE A 35 11.14 0.81 -8.15
CA PHE A 35 12.50 0.38 -8.40
C PHE A 35 12.56 -1.12 -8.11
N PHE A 36 13.40 -1.84 -8.85
CA PHE A 36 13.60 -3.27 -8.63
C PHE A 36 15.07 -3.65 -8.73
N ALA A 37 15.43 -4.69 -8.00
CA ALA A 37 16.70 -5.39 -8.10
C ALA A 37 16.43 -6.88 -8.29
N MET A 38 16.99 -7.47 -9.35
CA MET A 38 16.89 -8.88 -9.69
C MET A 38 18.26 -9.53 -9.56
N ARG A 39 18.38 -10.51 -8.67
CA ARG A 39 19.59 -11.33 -8.55
C ARG A 39 19.34 -12.71 -9.14
N PHE A 40 20.34 -13.24 -9.83
CA PHE A 40 20.34 -14.56 -10.44
C PHE A 40 21.36 -15.47 -9.76
N SER A 41 21.02 -16.75 -9.64
CA SER A 41 21.91 -17.77 -9.05
C SER A 41 23.10 -18.13 -9.94
N LYS A 42 23.10 -17.66 -11.19
CA LYS A 42 24.12 -17.93 -12.21
C LYS A 42 24.39 -16.69 -13.06
N PRO A 43 25.55 -16.64 -13.74
CA PRO A 43 25.82 -15.62 -14.74
C PRO A 43 24.74 -15.56 -15.83
N VAL A 44 24.24 -14.36 -16.08
CA VAL A 44 23.27 -14.01 -17.12
C VAL A 44 23.86 -12.93 -18.03
N SER A 45 23.33 -12.79 -19.24
CA SER A 45 23.55 -11.64 -20.11
C SER A 45 22.22 -11.03 -20.53
N LEU A 46 22.16 -9.70 -20.50
CA LEU A 46 20.97 -8.95 -20.81
C LEU A 46 20.96 -8.52 -22.27
N MET A 47 19.91 -8.90 -23.00
CA MET A 47 19.58 -8.33 -24.30
C MET A 47 18.41 -7.37 -24.13
N ILE A 48 18.60 -6.11 -24.55
CA ILE A 48 17.60 -5.06 -24.38
C ILE A 48 16.98 -4.72 -25.72
N MET A 49 15.65 -4.69 -25.78
CA MET A 49 14.88 -4.26 -26.93
C MET A 49 14.17 -2.94 -26.60
N ASN A 50 14.48 -1.90 -27.38
CA ASN A 50 13.81 -0.61 -27.28
C ASN A 50 12.43 -0.64 -27.94
N THR A 51 11.67 0.45 -27.79
CA THR A 51 10.30 0.65 -28.32
C THR A 51 10.15 0.30 -29.80
N ASP A 52 11.23 0.42 -30.56
CA ASP A 52 11.26 0.31 -32.02
C ASP A 52 11.54 -1.13 -32.47
N GLY A 53 11.62 -2.08 -31.53
CA GLY A 53 12.02 -3.47 -31.78
C GLY A 53 13.52 -3.64 -32.06
N LYS A 54 14.30 -2.57 -32.05
CA LYS A 54 15.76 -2.61 -32.20
C LYS A 54 16.40 -3.06 -30.90
N VAL A 55 17.33 -4.00 -31.01
CA VAL A 55 18.21 -4.40 -29.92
C VAL A 55 19.12 -3.20 -29.62
N ALA A 56 19.08 -2.73 -28.37
CA ALA A 56 20.00 -1.70 -27.90
C ALA A 56 21.39 -2.32 -27.77
N GLU A 57 22.43 -1.59 -28.19
CA GLU A 57 23.80 -1.99 -27.92
C GLU A 57 24.14 -1.73 -26.45
N GLY A 58 24.63 -2.75 -25.75
CA GLY A 58 25.13 -2.64 -24.38
C GLY A 58 24.25 -3.25 -23.29
N ILE A 59 24.61 -2.94 -22.05
CA ILE A 59 24.04 -3.51 -20.81
C ILE A 59 23.05 -2.56 -20.11
N GLU A 60 22.74 -1.41 -20.71
CA GLU A 60 21.80 -0.41 -20.22
C GLU A 60 20.80 -0.06 -21.31
N GLY A 61 19.55 0.17 -20.92
CA GLY A 61 18.52 0.70 -21.81
C GLY A 61 17.57 1.61 -21.08
N LYS A 62 16.96 2.52 -21.83
CA LYS A 62 16.04 3.51 -21.29
C LYS A 62 14.94 3.78 -22.32
N GLY A 63 13.69 3.61 -21.91
CA GLY A 63 12.57 3.79 -22.83
C GLY A 63 11.23 3.95 -22.13
N ARG A 64 10.16 4.11 -22.93
CA ARG A 64 8.77 4.03 -22.46
C ARG A 64 8.22 2.60 -22.54
N SER A 65 8.67 1.82 -23.51
CA SER A 65 8.30 0.41 -23.70
C SER A 65 9.57 -0.41 -23.90
N ILE A 66 10.30 -0.65 -22.81
CA ILE A 66 11.50 -1.47 -22.81
C ILE A 66 11.12 -2.93 -22.61
N LYS A 67 11.76 -3.84 -23.36
CA LYS A 67 11.68 -5.29 -23.14
C LYS A 67 13.08 -5.83 -22.99
N THR A 68 13.24 -6.86 -22.18
CA THR A 68 14.54 -7.50 -22.01
C THR A 68 14.43 -9.01 -22.11
N ALA A 69 15.37 -9.62 -22.80
CA ALA A 69 15.62 -11.05 -22.75
C ALA A 69 16.84 -11.30 -21.87
N VAL A 70 16.68 -12.14 -20.85
CA VAL A 70 17.77 -12.58 -19.98
C VAL A 70 18.27 -13.91 -20.52
N ASN A 71 19.48 -13.92 -21.07
CA ASN A 71 20.12 -15.11 -21.60
C ASN A 71 21.04 -15.72 -20.55
N PHE A 72 21.05 -17.04 -20.46
CA PHE A 72 21.92 -17.77 -19.53
C PHE A 72 22.30 -19.10 -20.16
N VAL A 73 23.48 -19.60 -19.78
CA VAL A 73 23.94 -20.94 -20.15
C VAL A 73 23.57 -21.88 -19.01
N ASN A 74 22.95 -23.00 -19.35
CA ASN A 74 22.47 -23.95 -18.37
C ASN A 74 22.50 -25.35 -18.96
N ASP A 75 22.86 -26.33 -18.15
CA ASP A 75 22.54 -27.72 -18.47
C ASP A 75 21.04 -27.97 -18.18
N GLU A 76 20.40 -28.88 -18.92
CA GLU A 76 18.94 -29.12 -18.81
C GLU A 76 18.49 -29.55 -17.39
N SER A 77 19.40 -30.10 -16.60
CA SER A 77 19.15 -30.57 -15.23
C SER A 77 19.26 -29.48 -14.16
N GLU A 78 19.71 -28.27 -14.52
CA GLU A 78 19.99 -27.24 -13.54
C GLU A 78 18.85 -26.22 -13.43
N ILE A 79 18.54 -25.77 -12.21
CA ILE A 79 17.49 -24.78 -11.95
C ILE A 79 18.11 -23.39 -11.86
N LEU A 80 17.63 -22.45 -12.67
CA LEU A 80 17.94 -21.03 -12.49
C LEU A 80 17.00 -20.42 -11.46
N LEU A 81 17.54 -20.05 -10.30
CA LEU A 81 16.82 -19.29 -9.29
C LEU A 81 17.00 -17.79 -9.51
N VAL A 82 15.92 -17.04 -9.26
CA VAL A 82 15.86 -15.58 -9.36
C VAL A 82 15.24 -15.02 -8.08
N LYS A 83 15.85 -13.99 -7.52
CA LYS A 83 15.30 -13.22 -6.40
C LYS A 83 15.02 -11.80 -6.87
N VAL A 84 13.88 -11.23 -6.47
CA VAL A 84 13.46 -9.88 -6.87
C VAL A 84 13.09 -9.07 -5.65
N GLY A 85 13.80 -7.97 -5.42
CA GLY A 85 13.43 -6.93 -4.45
C GLY A 85 12.81 -5.73 -5.16
N ILE A 86 11.89 -5.05 -4.48
CA ILE A 86 11.25 -3.83 -4.98
C ILE A 86 11.37 -2.70 -3.93
N SER A 87 11.31 -1.45 -4.39
CA SER A 87 11.27 -0.26 -3.53
C SER A 87 10.51 0.88 -4.22
N ALA A 88 9.84 1.72 -3.43
CA ALA A 88 9.26 2.98 -3.91
C ALA A 88 10.26 4.15 -3.92
N VAL A 89 11.43 3.96 -3.28
CA VAL A 89 12.42 4.99 -2.99
C VAL A 89 13.48 5.04 -4.07
N ASP A 90 14.29 3.99 -4.20
CA ASP A 90 15.42 3.90 -5.13
C ASP A 90 15.92 2.45 -5.35
N GLU A 91 16.89 2.29 -6.28
CA GLU A 91 17.50 0.99 -6.60
C GLU A 91 18.25 0.37 -5.41
N ASN A 92 18.86 1.20 -4.55
CA ASN A 92 19.59 0.72 -3.38
C ASN A 92 18.64 0.15 -2.32
N GLY A 93 17.49 0.79 -2.11
CA GLY A 93 16.41 0.28 -1.27
C GLY A 93 15.92 -1.08 -1.76
N ALA A 94 15.66 -1.23 -3.06
CA ALA A 94 15.25 -2.51 -3.64
C ALA A 94 16.30 -3.62 -3.43
N LEU A 95 17.58 -3.29 -3.58
CA LEU A 95 18.68 -4.23 -3.34
C LEU A 95 18.83 -4.58 -1.85
N GLN A 96 18.70 -3.59 -0.96
CA GLN A 96 18.81 -3.79 0.48
C GLN A 96 17.65 -4.62 1.03
N ASN A 97 16.42 -4.39 0.55
CA ASN A 97 15.26 -5.22 0.86
C ASN A 97 15.56 -6.68 0.50
N LEU A 98 16.01 -6.91 -0.74
CA LEU A 98 16.37 -8.24 -1.25
C LEU A 98 17.42 -8.95 -0.39
N ASP A 99 18.49 -8.24 -0.05
CA ASP A 99 19.66 -8.80 0.63
C ASP A 99 19.41 -9.07 2.12
N THR A 100 18.53 -8.28 2.72
CA THR A 100 18.14 -8.41 4.12
C THR A 100 17.12 -9.53 4.31
N GLU A 101 16.09 -9.59 3.46
CA GLU A 101 14.97 -10.50 3.63
C GLU A 101 15.26 -11.91 3.08
N ILE A 102 16.02 -12.02 1.99
CA ILE A 102 16.31 -13.30 1.33
C ILE A 102 17.81 -13.44 1.04
N PRO A 103 18.67 -13.64 2.06
CA PRO A 103 20.13 -13.69 1.87
C PRO A 103 20.62 -14.99 1.20
N HIS A 104 19.84 -16.07 1.24
CA HIS A 104 20.21 -17.38 0.69
C HIS A 104 19.54 -17.67 -0.67
N TRP A 105 19.75 -18.89 -1.19
CA TRP A 105 19.15 -19.41 -2.44
C TRP A 105 18.24 -20.62 -2.22
N ASP A 106 18.04 -21.06 -0.98
CA ASP A 106 17.10 -22.15 -0.68
C ASP A 106 15.65 -21.69 -0.88
N PHE A 107 15.04 -22.06 -2.01
CA PHE A 107 13.67 -21.70 -2.37
C PHE A 107 12.65 -22.40 -1.46
N ASP A 108 12.88 -23.67 -1.13
CA ASP A 108 11.98 -24.45 -0.29
C ASP A 108 11.94 -23.88 1.12
N LYS A 109 13.08 -23.38 1.62
CA LYS A 109 13.12 -22.61 2.87
C LYS A 109 12.26 -21.34 2.80
N VAL A 110 12.35 -20.54 1.75
CA VAL A 110 11.52 -19.33 1.59
C VAL A 110 10.03 -19.70 1.57
N ALA A 111 9.66 -20.76 0.84
CA ALA A 111 8.27 -21.23 0.79
C ALA A 111 7.77 -21.74 2.15
N ALA A 112 8.63 -22.45 2.90
CA ALA A 112 8.30 -22.95 4.22
C ALA A 112 8.16 -21.82 5.26
N ASP A 113 9.06 -20.83 5.23
CA ASP A 113 9.00 -19.65 6.10
C ASP A 113 7.71 -18.85 5.82
N ALA A 114 7.37 -18.60 4.56
CA ALA A 114 6.12 -17.93 4.18
C ALA A 114 4.86 -18.73 4.61
N SER A 115 4.88 -20.06 4.46
CA SER A 115 3.79 -20.92 4.91
C SER A 115 3.60 -20.85 6.43
N LYS A 116 4.71 -20.80 7.18
CA LYS A 116 4.68 -20.65 8.63
C LYS A 116 4.10 -19.30 9.06
N GLU A 117 4.50 -18.20 8.41
CA GLU A 117 3.92 -16.87 8.68
C GLU A 117 2.41 -16.85 8.41
N TRP A 118 1.96 -17.45 7.30
CA TRP A 118 0.54 -17.57 7.02
C TRP A 118 -0.20 -18.42 8.04
N GLU A 119 0.39 -19.53 8.51
CA GLU A 119 -0.22 -20.34 9.56
C GLU A 119 -0.37 -19.55 10.86
N GLU A 120 0.61 -18.74 11.25
CA GLU A 120 0.53 -17.87 12.43
C GLU A 120 -0.61 -16.84 12.31
N VAL A 121 -0.82 -16.26 11.13
CA VAL A 121 -1.94 -15.35 10.88
C VAL A 121 -3.29 -16.09 10.89
N LEU A 122 -3.40 -17.20 10.18
CA LEU A 122 -4.66 -17.93 10.04
C LEU A 122 -5.10 -18.61 11.35
N GLN A 123 -4.15 -19.01 12.21
CA GLN A 123 -4.46 -19.58 13.53
C GLN A 123 -4.99 -18.56 14.55
N LYS A 124 -4.96 -17.26 14.27
CA LYS A 124 -5.58 -16.21 15.10
C LYS A 124 -7.08 -16.46 15.30
N VAL A 125 -7.75 -17.16 14.37
CA VAL A 125 -9.14 -17.60 14.54
C VAL A 125 -9.28 -19.10 14.28
N LYS A 126 -9.67 -19.86 15.31
CA LYS A 126 -9.88 -21.31 15.21
C LYS A 126 -11.37 -21.61 15.12
N ILE A 127 -11.81 -22.11 13.97
CA ILE A 127 -13.20 -22.55 13.77
C ILE A 127 -13.35 -24.06 13.98
N GLN A 128 -14.50 -24.48 14.51
CA GLN A 128 -14.89 -25.88 14.62
C GLN A 128 -16.00 -26.17 13.60
N THR A 129 -15.69 -27.04 12.63
CA THR A 129 -16.64 -27.49 11.61
C THR A 129 -16.22 -28.87 11.11
N THR A 130 -17.19 -29.68 10.73
CA THR A 130 -16.97 -30.98 10.08
C THR A 130 -16.98 -30.88 8.54
N SER A 131 -17.30 -29.69 8.00
CA SER A 131 -17.34 -29.43 6.55
C SER A 131 -16.03 -28.78 6.10
N ASP A 132 -15.28 -29.51 5.26
CA ASP A 132 -14.05 -29.00 4.63
C ASP A 132 -14.32 -27.81 3.70
N GLU A 133 -15.49 -27.76 3.07
CA GLU A 133 -15.93 -26.63 2.25
C GLU A 133 -16.03 -25.36 3.10
N LYS A 134 -16.77 -25.40 4.21
CA LYS A 134 -16.88 -24.25 5.12
C LYS A 134 -15.53 -23.84 5.69
N LYS A 135 -14.66 -24.81 5.99
CA LYS A 135 -13.30 -24.56 6.46
C LYS A 135 -12.49 -23.80 5.41
N ARG A 136 -12.55 -24.23 4.14
CA ARG A 136 -11.87 -23.56 3.02
C ARG A 136 -12.42 -22.16 2.81
N THR A 137 -13.74 -21.99 2.71
CA THR A 137 -14.36 -20.67 2.55
C THR A 137 -13.93 -19.70 3.63
N PHE A 138 -13.91 -20.14 4.90
CA PHE A 138 -13.51 -19.29 6.02
C PHE A 138 -12.04 -18.87 5.94
N TYR A 139 -11.10 -19.82 5.83
CA TYR A 139 -9.68 -19.47 5.85
C TYR A 139 -9.23 -18.74 4.57
N THR A 140 -9.88 -18.99 3.43
CA THR A 140 -9.65 -18.19 2.21
C THR A 140 -10.16 -16.75 2.39
N ALA A 141 -11.32 -16.54 3.03
CA ALA A 141 -11.81 -15.20 3.32
C ALA A 141 -10.90 -14.46 4.33
N LEU A 142 -10.43 -15.16 5.36
CA LEU A 142 -9.49 -14.61 6.34
C LEU A 142 -8.16 -14.22 5.67
N TYR A 143 -7.61 -15.10 4.81
CA TYR A 143 -6.45 -14.79 3.99
C TYR A 143 -6.66 -13.50 3.17
N HIS A 144 -7.78 -13.39 2.43
CA HIS A 144 -8.09 -12.19 1.64
C HIS A 144 -8.27 -10.92 2.49
N SER A 145 -8.65 -11.04 3.76
CA SER A 145 -8.75 -9.88 4.66
C SER A 145 -7.38 -9.39 5.17
N CYS A 146 -6.31 -10.19 5.03
CA CYS A 146 -4.99 -9.92 5.59
C CYS A 146 -3.92 -9.57 4.54
N ILE A 147 -4.27 -9.52 3.24
CA ILE A 147 -3.31 -9.15 2.17
C ILE A 147 -3.18 -7.63 1.97
N ALA A 148 -4.06 -6.84 2.59
CA ALA A 148 -4.05 -5.38 2.55
C ALA A 148 -4.47 -4.78 3.91
N PRO A 149 -3.98 -3.59 4.30
CA PRO A 149 -3.02 -2.76 3.58
C PRO A 149 -1.64 -3.41 3.51
N PHE A 150 -0.79 -2.96 2.59
CA PHE A 150 0.52 -3.54 2.35
C PHE A 150 1.64 -2.54 2.68
N THR A 151 2.78 -3.09 3.11
CA THR A 151 4.01 -2.36 3.42
C THR A 151 4.45 -1.49 2.24
N TYR A 152 4.81 -0.25 2.54
CA TYR A 152 5.26 0.76 1.57
C TYR A 152 6.56 1.48 1.97
N SER A 153 7.19 1.02 3.06
CA SER A 153 8.54 1.40 3.47
C SER A 153 9.55 0.30 3.19
N ASP A 154 10.78 0.68 2.84
CA ASP A 154 11.93 -0.23 2.72
C ASP A 154 12.41 -0.69 4.11
N VAL A 155 13.28 -1.72 4.16
CA VAL A 155 13.85 -2.27 5.41
C VAL A 155 14.64 -1.24 6.23
N ASP A 156 15.10 -0.16 5.60
CA ASP A 156 15.78 0.96 6.24
C ASP A 156 14.82 2.07 6.73
N ASN A 157 13.52 1.80 6.67
CA ASN A 157 12.39 2.64 7.07
C ASN A 157 12.13 3.86 6.16
N ARG A 158 12.80 3.97 5.00
CA ARG A 158 12.48 5.02 4.02
C ARG A 158 11.24 4.68 3.22
N TYR A 159 10.45 5.70 2.88
CA TYR A 159 9.30 5.57 1.99
C TYR A 159 9.15 6.84 1.13
N ARG A 160 8.38 6.73 0.05
CA ARG A 160 8.01 7.89 -0.77
C ARG A 160 6.68 8.45 -0.27
N GLY A 161 6.68 9.70 0.16
CA GLY A 161 5.49 10.39 0.68
C GLY A 161 4.61 11.00 -0.41
N PHE A 162 3.44 11.49 0.02
CA PHE A 162 2.43 12.10 -0.85
C PHE A 162 2.89 13.45 -1.45
N ASP A 163 3.91 14.06 -0.87
CA ASP A 163 4.60 15.25 -1.41
C ASP A 163 5.71 14.88 -2.42
N ASN A 164 5.81 13.61 -2.80
CA ASN A 164 6.87 12.99 -3.62
C ASN A 164 8.29 13.03 -3.01
N ARG A 165 8.45 13.47 -1.76
CA ARG A 165 9.74 13.45 -1.06
C ARG A 165 9.97 12.06 -0.46
N ILE A 166 11.23 11.80 -0.11
CA ILE A 166 11.59 10.60 0.65
C ILE A 166 11.54 10.96 2.12
N HIS A 167 10.70 10.23 2.84
CA HIS A 167 10.54 10.33 4.28
C HIS A 167 11.09 9.07 4.93
N LYS A 168 11.18 9.10 6.26
CA LYS A 168 11.64 7.96 7.05
C LYS A 168 10.75 7.81 8.28
N THR A 169 10.25 6.62 8.52
CA THR A 169 9.48 6.33 9.73
C THR A 169 10.40 6.23 10.94
N ASN A 170 9.83 6.35 12.14
CA ASN A 170 10.57 6.19 13.40
C ASN A 170 10.67 4.71 13.82
N GLY A 171 11.01 3.83 12.87
CA GLY A 171 11.14 2.39 13.10
C GLY A 171 9.83 1.59 13.03
N THR A 172 8.74 2.23 12.58
CA THR A 172 7.44 1.59 12.32
C THR A 172 7.23 1.37 10.83
N ILE A 173 6.31 0.49 10.45
CA ILE A 173 6.02 0.24 9.04
C ILE A 173 5.10 1.35 8.48
N ASN A 174 5.43 1.87 7.30
CA ASN A 174 4.50 2.70 6.53
C ASN A 174 3.63 1.81 5.64
N TYR A 175 2.32 2.03 5.64
CA TYR A 175 1.34 1.25 4.88
C TYR A 175 0.61 2.10 3.83
N THR A 176 0.23 1.48 2.72
CA THR A 176 -0.65 2.08 1.68
C THR A 176 -1.68 1.06 1.19
N GLY A 177 -2.55 1.45 0.24
CA GLY A 177 -3.62 0.59 -0.28
C GLY A 177 -4.82 0.52 0.67
N LEU A 178 -5.20 1.66 1.26
CA LEU A 178 -6.30 1.75 2.20
C LEU A 178 -7.62 2.02 1.46
N SER A 179 -8.42 0.98 1.22
CA SER A 179 -9.74 1.08 0.57
C SER A 179 -10.83 1.52 1.56
N LEU A 180 -10.67 2.71 2.15
CA LEU A 180 -11.34 3.04 3.41
C LEU A 180 -12.86 3.02 3.33
N TRP A 181 -13.46 3.38 2.20
CA TRP A 181 -14.91 3.30 1.99
C TRP A 181 -15.49 1.88 2.19
N ASP A 182 -14.70 0.84 1.92
CA ASP A 182 -15.08 -0.54 2.17
C ASP A 182 -14.58 -1.00 3.54
N THR A 183 -13.29 -0.77 3.83
CA THR A 183 -12.59 -1.44 4.93
C THR A 183 -12.97 -0.91 6.30
N PHE A 184 -13.48 0.32 6.42
CA PHE A 184 -13.97 0.85 7.71
C PHE A 184 -15.12 0.00 8.29
N ARG A 185 -15.86 -0.69 7.43
CA ARG A 185 -17.10 -1.40 7.77
C ARG A 185 -16.86 -2.71 8.52
N ALA A 186 -15.79 -3.43 8.16
CA ALA A 186 -15.54 -4.77 8.71
C ALA A 186 -14.04 -5.11 8.84
N THR A 187 -13.21 -4.76 7.85
CA THR A 187 -11.78 -5.11 7.86
C THR A 187 -11.01 -4.41 8.98
N HIS A 188 -11.16 -3.10 9.13
CA HIS A 188 -10.52 -2.38 10.24
C HIS A 188 -11.06 -2.81 11.61
N PRO A 189 -12.39 -2.96 11.81
CA PRO A 189 -12.91 -3.59 13.02
C PRO A 189 -12.32 -4.99 13.29
N LEU A 190 -12.15 -5.84 12.26
CA LEU A 190 -11.52 -7.15 12.39
C LEU A 190 -10.06 -7.03 12.86
N PHE A 191 -9.29 -6.10 12.30
CA PHE A 191 -7.90 -5.87 12.71
C PHE A 191 -7.78 -5.46 14.17
N THR A 192 -8.72 -4.70 14.72
CA THR A 192 -8.70 -4.40 16.18
C THR A 192 -8.83 -5.65 17.06
N ILE A 193 -9.27 -6.78 16.50
CA ILE A 193 -9.45 -8.06 17.21
C ILE A 193 -8.27 -9.00 16.93
N ILE A 194 -7.95 -9.22 15.66
CA ILE A 194 -6.97 -10.25 15.27
C ILE A 194 -5.57 -9.70 15.07
N ALA A 195 -5.40 -8.41 14.80
CA ALA A 195 -4.09 -7.80 14.56
C ALA A 195 -3.99 -6.41 15.24
N PRO A 196 -4.31 -6.29 16.54
CA PRO A 196 -4.28 -5.01 17.23
C PRO A 196 -2.90 -4.34 17.20
N GLU A 197 -1.82 -5.11 17.03
CA GLU A 197 -0.44 -4.66 16.95
C GLU A 197 -0.14 -3.77 15.74
N ILE A 198 -0.80 -3.98 14.59
CA ILE A 198 -0.55 -3.19 13.37
C ILE A 198 -1.47 -1.97 13.24
N VAL A 199 -2.58 -1.94 13.99
CA VAL A 199 -3.58 -0.85 13.91
C VAL A 199 -2.95 0.53 14.18
N PRO A 200 -2.08 0.71 15.19
CA PRO A 200 -1.41 1.98 15.41
C PRO A 200 -0.49 2.40 14.27
N GLU A 201 0.20 1.47 13.62
CA GLU A 201 1.10 1.76 12.49
C GLU A 201 0.32 2.16 11.23
N ILE A 202 -0.83 1.53 11.00
CA ILE A 202 -1.78 1.94 9.96
C ILE A 202 -2.25 3.37 10.22
N ILE A 203 -2.63 3.71 11.45
CA ILE A 203 -3.05 5.07 11.81
C ILE A 203 -1.89 6.06 11.66
N GLN A 204 -0.68 5.72 12.10
CA GLN A 204 0.51 6.54 11.86
C GLN A 204 0.73 6.81 10.37
N SER A 205 0.47 5.83 9.50
CA SER A 205 0.54 6.01 8.04
C SER A 205 -0.53 7.00 7.53
N MET A 206 -1.74 6.97 8.08
CA MET A 206 -2.78 7.97 7.79
C MET A 206 -2.36 9.39 8.25
N LEU A 207 -1.70 9.49 9.41
CA LEU A 207 -1.21 10.77 9.93
C LEU A 207 0.02 11.29 9.19
N ALA A 208 0.85 10.40 8.64
CA ALA A 208 1.95 10.78 7.75
C ALA A 208 1.38 11.37 6.46
N GLN A 209 0.36 10.75 5.87
CA GLN A 209 -0.35 11.34 4.74
C GLN A 209 -0.93 12.71 5.10
N TYR A 210 -1.51 12.88 6.29
CA TYR A 210 -2.02 14.18 6.72
C TYR A 210 -0.92 15.26 6.74
N ASP A 211 0.30 14.97 7.19
CA ASP A 211 1.40 15.93 7.17
C ASP A 211 1.85 16.29 5.75
N GLU A 212 1.89 15.28 4.87
CA GLU A 212 2.46 15.38 3.54
C GLU A 212 1.47 15.91 2.50
N TYR A 213 0.19 15.59 2.66
CA TYR A 213 -0.91 15.90 1.73
C TYR A 213 -1.87 16.97 2.30
N GLY A 214 -1.95 17.11 3.61
CA GLY A 214 -2.77 18.10 4.30
C GLY A 214 -4.16 17.62 4.73
N LEU A 215 -4.58 16.42 4.32
CA LEU A 215 -5.85 15.78 4.68
C LEU A 215 -5.61 14.29 4.99
N LEU A 216 -6.48 13.69 5.80
CA LEU A 216 -6.50 12.24 6.01
C LEU A 216 -6.84 11.50 4.70
N PRO A 217 -6.44 10.22 4.59
CA PRO A 217 -6.77 9.41 3.44
C PRO A 217 -8.26 9.24 3.19
N VAL A 218 -8.61 9.23 1.90
CA VAL A 218 -9.89 8.71 1.40
C VAL A 218 -9.63 7.35 0.75
N TRP A 219 -8.67 7.29 -0.18
CA TRP A 219 -8.20 6.06 -0.84
C TRP A 219 -6.78 6.22 -1.37
N PRO A 220 -5.79 6.08 -0.49
CA PRO A 220 -4.41 6.14 -0.89
C PRO A 220 -4.01 4.87 -1.64
N LEU A 221 -3.37 5.06 -2.78
CA LEU A 221 -2.68 4.02 -3.53
C LEU A 221 -1.25 4.46 -3.79
N CYS A 222 -0.28 3.71 -3.24
CA CYS A 222 1.13 4.12 -3.25
C CYS A 222 1.29 5.49 -2.57
N ALA A 223 2.12 6.37 -3.12
CA ALA A 223 2.32 7.74 -2.67
C ALA A 223 1.30 8.73 -3.28
N SER A 224 0.04 8.32 -3.46
CA SER A 224 -0.97 9.15 -4.14
C SER A 224 -2.36 8.94 -3.56
N GLU A 225 -3.13 10.02 -3.44
CA GLU A 225 -4.52 9.99 -3.01
C GLU A 225 -5.44 10.00 -4.24
N THR A 226 -6.31 9.00 -4.35
CA THR A 226 -7.20 8.83 -5.52
C THR A 226 -8.59 9.42 -5.31
N ASN A 227 -8.93 9.78 -4.07
CA ASN A 227 -10.24 10.27 -3.62
C ASN A 227 -11.41 9.33 -3.95
N CYS A 228 -11.13 8.03 -4.05
CA CYS A 228 -12.12 6.99 -4.21
C CYS A 228 -12.72 6.56 -2.85
N MET A 229 -13.99 6.55 -2.53
CA MET A 229 -15.18 6.81 -3.27
C MET A 229 -15.78 8.12 -2.76
N ILE A 230 -16.42 8.09 -1.59
CA ILE A 230 -17.00 9.23 -0.88
C ILE A 230 -16.69 9.05 0.62
N GLY A 231 -17.12 10.00 1.47
CA GLY A 231 -16.83 9.93 2.90
C GLY A 231 -15.43 10.44 3.25
N TYR A 232 -15.14 10.50 4.56
CA TYR A 232 -13.79 10.70 5.09
C TYR A 232 -13.50 9.62 6.13
N HIS A 233 -13.61 8.37 5.67
CA HIS A 233 -13.67 7.15 6.48
C HIS A 233 -12.37 6.76 7.19
N ALA A 234 -11.30 7.56 7.10
CA ALA A 234 -10.20 7.47 8.05
C ALA A 234 -10.68 7.77 9.49
N VAL A 235 -11.67 8.67 9.65
CA VAL A 235 -12.26 9.06 10.94
C VAL A 235 -12.78 7.85 11.74
N PRO A 236 -13.75 7.05 11.26
CA PRO A 236 -14.26 5.90 11.99
C PRO A 236 -13.17 4.87 12.34
N VAL A 237 -12.15 4.69 11.49
CA VAL A 237 -11.03 3.77 11.77
C VAL A 237 -10.19 4.25 12.96
N ILE A 238 -9.82 5.54 12.97
CA ILE A 238 -9.06 6.16 14.07
C ILE A 238 -9.88 6.13 15.37
N VAL A 239 -11.16 6.50 15.29
CA VAL A 239 -12.06 6.54 16.44
C VAL A 239 -12.26 5.15 17.03
N ASP A 240 -12.46 4.11 16.21
CA ASP A 240 -12.61 2.73 16.70
C ASP A 240 -11.38 2.27 17.48
N ALA A 241 -10.18 2.51 16.95
CA ALA A 241 -8.92 2.21 17.62
C ALA A 241 -8.77 2.97 18.96
N TYR A 242 -9.01 4.29 18.94
CA TYR A 242 -8.95 5.14 20.15
C TYR A 242 -9.97 4.70 21.22
N MET A 243 -11.19 4.35 20.81
CA MET A 243 -12.24 3.91 21.72
C MET A 243 -11.90 2.58 22.37
N LYS A 244 -11.28 1.66 21.63
CA LYS A 244 -10.80 0.36 22.12
C LYS A 244 -9.47 0.42 22.87
N GLY A 245 -8.86 1.60 23.01
CA GLY A 245 -7.59 1.78 23.73
C GLY A 245 -6.35 1.30 22.98
N LEU A 246 -6.45 1.15 21.65
CA LEU A 246 -5.31 0.88 20.79
C LEU A 246 -4.55 2.21 20.59
N GLY A 247 -3.58 2.47 21.46
CA GLY A 247 -2.72 3.66 21.41
C GLY A 247 -1.58 3.55 20.41
N GLY A 248 -0.46 4.24 20.63
CA GLY A 248 0.72 4.15 19.74
C GLY A 248 0.67 5.09 18.53
N PHE A 249 -0.21 6.09 18.54
CA PHE A 249 -0.22 7.22 17.63
C PHE A 249 -0.52 8.52 18.41
N ASP A 250 -0.20 9.66 17.80
CA ASP A 250 -0.48 10.98 18.39
C ASP A 250 -1.98 11.29 18.32
N VAL A 251 -2.65 11.19 19.48
CA VAL A 251 -4.11 11.34 19.61
C VAL A 251 -4.57 12.77 19.29
N GLU A 252 -3.82 13.78 19.73
CA GLU A 252 -4.15 15.19 19.50
C GLU A 252 -4.02 15.52 18.01
N LYS A 253 -2.92 15.09 17.39
CA LYS A 253 -2.74 15.21 15.95
C LYS A 253 -3.81 14.47 15.17
N ALA A 254 -4.19 13.27 15.62
CA ALA A 254 -5.26 12.51 14.99
C ALA A 254 -6.60 13.26 15.06
N TYR A 255 -6.94 13.84 16.21
CA TYR A 255 -8.14 14.65 16.37
C TYR A 255 -8.14 15.86 15.43
N GLU A 256 -7.04 16.63 15.38
CA GLU A 256 -6.90 17.77 14.49
C GLU A 256 -6.99 17.37 13.00
N ALA A 257 -6.38 16.24 12.62
CA ALA A 257 -6.46 15.71 11.26
C ALA A 257 -7.90 15.33 10.87
N MET A 258 -8.61 14.63 11.75
CA MET A 258 -10.02 14.27 11.54
C MET A 258 -10.92 15.50 11.42
N LYS A 259 -10.74 16.47 12.32
CA LYS A 259 -11.47 17.74 12.29
C LYS A 259 -11.20 18.51 11.01
N LYS A 260 -9.96 18.55 10.52
CA LYS A 260 -9.63 19.21 9.25
C LYS A 260 -10.31 18.53 8.05
N SER A 261 -10.37 17.19 8.03
CA SER A 261 -11.14 16.46 7.00
C SER A 261 -12.64 16.73 7.06
N ALA A 262 -13.24 16.80 8.25
CA ALA A 262 -14.66 17.12 8.44
C ALA A 262 -15.00 18.60 8.14
N MET A 263 -14.02 19.50 8.23
CA MET A 263 -14.21 20.94 8.02
C MET A 263 -13.77 21.43 6.64
N GLN A 264 -13.33 20.55 5.74
CA GLN A 264 -12.93 20.93 4.38
C GLN A 264 -14.08 21.58 3.57
N ASP A 265 -13.74 22.24 2.46
CA ASP A 265 -14.73 22.84 1.55
C ASP A 265 -14.97 22.03 0.28
N GLY A 266 -14.21 20.95 0.08
CA GLY A 266 -14.33 20.05 -1.07
C GLY A 266 -15.42 18.97 -0.89
N PHE A 267 -15.69 18.27 -1.99
CA PHE A 267 -16.52 17.05 -2.04
C PHE A 267 -17.97 17.18 -1.52
N GLY A 268 -18.48 18.39 -1.35
CA GLY A 268 -19.83 18.67 -0.85
C GLY A 268 -19.91 18.94 0.65
N VAL A 269 -18.79 18.91 1.37
CA VAL A 269 -18.74 19.20 2.82
C VAL A 269 -19.11 20.65 3.10
N ASN A 270 -18.76 21.59 2.22
CA ASN A 270 -19.22 22.98 2.30
C ASN A 270 -20.76 23.09 2.33
N TYR A 271 -21.46 22.34 1.47
CA TYR A 271 -22.93 22.34 1.43
C TYR A 271 -23.54 21.66 2.65
N LEU A 272 -22.92 20.58 3.15
CA LEU A 272 -23.34 19.95 4.40
C LEU A 272 -23.30 20.94 5.56
N LYS A 273 -22.22 21.72 5.68
CA LYS A 273 -22.06 22.76 6.72
C LYS A 273 -23.11 23.89 6.58
N GLU A 274 -23.42 24.28 5.35
CA GLU A 274 -24.35 25.39 5.08
C GLU A 274 -25.83 24.99 5.27
N TYR A 275 -26.23 23.82 4.75
CA TYR A 275 -27.64 23.42 4.66
C TYR A 275 -28.02 22.29 5.61
N GLY A 276 -27.06 21.63 6.27
CA GLY A 276 -27.29 20.39 7.05
C GLY A 276 -27.51 19.14 6.19
N PHE A 277 -27.43 19.27 4.86
CA PHE A 277 -27.46 18.18 3.88
C PHE A 277 -26.78 18.64 2.58
N ILE A 278 -26.52 17.72 1.65
CA ILE A 278 -25.94 18.04 0.34
C ILE A 278 -27.06 18.11 -0.71
N PRO A 279 -27.31 19.27 -1.33
CA PRO A 279 -28.30 19.38 -2.41
C PRO A 279 -27.86 18.60 -3.66
N SER A 280 -28.77 17.80 -4.23
CA SER A 280 -28.47 16.95 -5.40
C SER A 280 -28.23 17.72 -6.69
N ASP A 281 -28.66 18.98 -6.76
CA ASP A 281 -28.40 19.90 -7.86
C ASP A 281 -27.02 20.60 -7.75
N LYS A 282 -26.31 20.44 -6.62
CA LYS A 282 -25.02 21.08 -6.35
C LYS A 282 -23.83 20.12 -6.35
N GLU A 283 -24.05 18.87 -5.99
CA GLU A 283 -22.98 17.88 -5.82
C GLU A 283 -23.52 16.47 -6.14
N ASN A 284 -22.67 15.63 -6.74
CA ASN A 284 -23.08 14.27 -7.10
C ASN A 284 -23.17 13.36 -5.87
N LYS A 285 -23.91 12.25 -6.00
CA LYS A 285 -24.05 11.22 -4.94
C LYS A 285 -24.51 11.80 -3.59
N SER A 286 -25.28 12.89 -3.64
CA SER A 286 -25.50 13.78 -2.50
C SER A 286 -26.17 13.10 -1.30
N VAL A 287 -27.14 12.22 -1.55
CA VAL A 287 -27.83 11.45 -0.50
C VAL A 287 -26.85 10.52 0.22
N SER A 288 -26.08 9.74 -0.53
CA SER A 288 -25.08 8.83 0.03
C SER A 288 -24.00 9.59 0.81
N LYS A 289 -23.47 10.68 0.24
CA LYS A 289 -22.50 11.55 0.92
C LYS A 289 -23.06 12.11 2.23
N THR A 290 -24.30 12.62 2.22
CA THR A 290 -24.94 13.17 3.43
C THR A 290 -25.05 12.12 4.54
N LEU A 291 -25.48 10.91 4.21
CA LEU A 291 -25.62 9.83 5.19
C LEU A 291 -24.27 9.37 5.75
N GLU A 292 -23.27 9.23 4.89
CA GLU A 292 -21.95 8.76 5.30
C GLU A 292 -21.16 9.83 6.08
N TYR A 293 -21.26 11.10 5.69
CA TYR A 293 -20.70 12.21 6.48
C TYR A 293 -21.35 12.33 7.86
N ALA A 294 -22.67 12.14 7.97
CA ALA A 294 -23.34 12.14 9.27
C ALA A 294 -22.81 11.01 10.20
N PHE A 295 -22.46 9.86 9.64
CA PHE A 295 -21.82 8.78 10.39
C PHE A 295 -20.39 9.13 10.79
N ASP A 296 -19.57 9.65 9.87
CA ASP A 296 -18.20 10.06 10.16
C ASP A 296 -18.16 11.19 11.22
N ASP A 297 -19.07 12.17 11.14
CA ASP A 297 -19.25 13.24 12.13
C ASP A 297 -19.66 12.69 13.51
N TRP A 298 -20.53 11.68 13.56
CA TRP A 298 -20.88 11.02 14.81
C TRP A 298 -19.65 10.37 15.46
N CYS A 299 -18.81 9.68 14.67
CA CYS A 299 -17.57 9.10 15.17
C CYS A 299 -16.64 10.17 15.73
N LEU A 300 -16.42 11.27 15.00
CA LEU A 300 -15.61 12.40 15.46
C LEU A 300 -16.17 12.98 16.77
N ALA A 301 -17.49 13.15 16.86
CA ALA A 301 -18.15 13.62 18.08
C ALA A 301 -17.98 12.65 19.26
N GLN A 302 -17.95 11.34 19.03
CA GLN A 302 -17.65 10.37 20.09
C GLN A 302 -16.23 10.56 20.62
N MET A 303 -15.24 10.73 19.75
CA MET A 303 -13.86 10.99 20.19
C MET A 303 -13.73 12.34 20.91
N ALA A 304 -14.38 13.40 20.44
CA ALA A 304 -14.40 14.70 21.10
C ALA A 304 -14.99 14.67 22.53
N LYS A 305 -15.89 13.71 22.81
CA LYS A 305 -16.55 13.57 24.11
C LYS A 305 -15.68 12.90 25.17
N LYS A 306 -14.69 12.09 24.75
CA LYS A 306 -13.90 11.20 25.62
C LYS A 306 -12.56 11.83 25.96
#